data_AF-A0A1W9WJA7-F1
#
_entry.id   AF-A0A1W9WJA7-F1
#
_cell.length_a   1.000
_cell.length_b   1.000
_cell.length_c   1.000
_cell.angle_alpha   90.00
_cell.angle_beta   90.00
_cell.angle_gamma   90.00
#
_symmetry.space_group_name_H-M   'P 1'
#
loop_
_entity.id
_entity.type
_entity.pdbx_description
1 polymer ?
#
loop_
_entity_poly.entity_id
_entity_poly.type
_entity_poly.pdbx_seq_one_letter_code
_entity_poly.pdbx_strand_id
1 'polypeptide(L)' 'MPSIDEIAGMFPNEWLAFVISPTDDDTSTPLHGKLVAHSKYPNEVFDAVNVVLWNQCVYVFFNGDFEAMIRSWK' A
#
# COMPACT_ATOMS: atom_id res chain seq x y z
N MET A 1 -5.22 6.48 -15.08
CA MET A 1 -5.32 6.37 -13.60
C MET A 1 -3.99 6.83 -13.05
N PRO A 2 -3.94 7.54 -11.90
CA PRO A 2 -2.66 7.88 -11.29
C PRO A 2 -1.86 6.61 -10.99
N SER A 3 -0.54 6.68 -11.15
CA SER A 3 0.34 5.57 -10.84
C SER A 3 0.50 5.41 -9.32
N ILE A 4 0.92 4.22 -8.90
CA ILE A 4 1.22 3.97 -7.49
C ILE A 4 2.34 4.89 -7.00
N ASP A 5 3.34 5.18 -7.84
CA ASP A 5 4.44 6.09 -7.49
C ASP A 5 3.98 7.55 -7.33
N GLU A 6 3.07 8.03 -8.19
CA GLU A 6 2.48 9.37 -8.05
C GLU A 6 1.74 9.52 -6.73
N ILE A 7 1.01 8.46 -6.33
CA ILE A 7 0.29 8.45 -5.05
C ILE A 7 1.26 8.32 -3.88
N ALA A 8 2.25 7.44 -3.97
CA ALA A 8 3.27 7.25 -2.95
C ALA A 8 4.03 8.55 -2.67
N GLY A 9 4.32 9.35 -3.70
CA GLY A 9 4.95 10.67 -3.55
C GLY A 9 4.21 11.63 -2.61
N MET A 10 2.91 11.43 -2.38
CA MET A 10 2.13 12.25 -1.45
C MET A 10 2.23 11.81 0.02
N PHE A 11 2.69 10.58 0.28
CA PHE A 11 2.68 9.96 1.62
C PHE A 11 4.05 9.37 1.99
N PRO A 12 5.08 10.22 2.22
CA PRO A 12 6.39 9.74 2.63
C PRO A 12 6.39 9.19 4.06
N ASN A 13 7.12 8.09 4.27
CA ASN A 13 7.25 7.36 5.53
C ASN A 13 5.91 6.81 6.08
N GLU A 14 5.00 6.43 5.18
CA GLU A 14 3.73 5.81 5.53
C GLU A 14 3.58 4.44 4.86
N TRP A 15 2.79 3.58 5.49
CA TRP A 15 2.25 2.36 4.90
C TRP A 15 1.14 2.73 3.94
N LEU A 16 1.14 2.10 2.77
CA LEU A 16 0.15 2.30 1.72
C LEU A 16 -0.42 0.94 1.32
N ALA A 17 -1.74 0.87 1.19
CA ALA A 17 -2.45 -0.28 0.64
C ALA A 17 -3.19 0.13 -0.63
N PHE A 18 -2.99 -0.64 -1.70
CA PHE A 18 -3.65 -0.46 -2.97
C PHE A 18 -4.42 -1.72 -3.36
N VAL A 19 -5.64 -1.56 -3.84
CA VAL A 19 -6.30 -2.64 -4.61
C VAL A 19 -5.73 -2.65 -6.01
N ILE A 20 -5.30 -3.82 -6.45
CA ILE A 20 -4.77 -4.05 -7.80
C ILE A 20 -5.64 -5.08 -8.52
N SER A 21 -5.67 -4.99 -9.85
CA SER A 21 -6.38 -5.99 -10.65
C SER A 21 -5.51 -7.24 -10.78
N PRO A 22 -6.05 -8.46 -10.61
CA PRO A 22 -5.28 -9.70 -10.72
C PRO A 22 -4.71 -9.96 -12.13
N THR A 23 -5.12 -9.20 -13.14
CA THR A 23 -4.62 -9.28 -14.52
C THR A 23 -3.27 -8.60 -14.75
N ASP A 24 -2.75 -7.83 -13.80
CA ASP A 24 -1.38 -7.27 -13.87
C ASP A 24 -0.33 -8.30 -13.39
N ASP A 25 -0.34 -9.49 -14.02
CA ASP A 25 0.38 -10.71 -13.57
C ASP A 25 1.81 -10.85 -14.16
N ASP A 26 2.26 -9.90 -14.99
CA ASP A 26 3.58 -9.98 -15.65
C ASP A 26 4.69 -9.15 -14.97
N THR A 27 4.39 -8.36 -13.93
CA THR A 27 5.39 -7.53 -13.23
C THR A 27 5.34 -7.72 -11.72
N SER A 28 6.51 -7.85 -11.07
CA SER A 28 6.63 -8.02 -9.61
C SER A 28 6.10 -6.84 -8.78
N THR A 29 5.84 -5.71 -9.43
CA THR A 29 5.31 -4.49 -8.82
C THR A 29 4.17 -3.95 -9.69
N PRO A 30 2.98 -3.70 -9.11
CA PRO A 30 1.87 -3.13 -9.86
C PRO A 30 2.17 -1.68 -10.23
N LEU A 31 1.84 -1.29 -11.47
CA LEU A 31 2.03 0.09 -11.95
C LEU A 31 0.85 0.99 -11.56
N HIS A 32 -0.35 0.42 -11.51
CA HIS A 32 -1.59 1.13 -11.23
C HIS A 32 -2.38 0.42 -10.13
N GLY A 33 -3.05 1.21 -9.30
CA GLY A 33 -3.89 0.69 -8.23
C GLY A 33 -4.78 1.77 -7.67
N LYS A 34 -5.78 1.35 -6.90
CA LYS A 34 -6.63 2.28 -6.15
C LYS A 34 -6.17 2.27 -4.69
N LEU A 35 -5.73 3.42 -4.18
CA LEU A 35 -5.40 3.56 -2.76
C LEU A 35 -6.64 3.30 -1.91
N VAL A 36 -6.51 2.40 -0.93
CA VAL A 36 -7.61 2.00 -0.02
C VAL A 36 -7.35 2.48 1.39
N ALA A 37 -6.10 2.44 1.82
CA ALA A 37 -5.69 2.87 3.15
C ALA A 37 -4.25 3.38 3.11
N HIS A 38 -3.95 4.35 3.96
CA HIS A 38 -2.60 4.78 4.26
C HIS A 38 -2.50 5.16 5.74
N SER A 39 -1.37 4.90 6.37
CA SER A 39 -1.10 5.33 7.74
C SER A 39 0.39 5.25 8.06
N LYS A 40 0.83 6.00 9.07
CA LYS A 40 2.15 5.84 9.66
C LYS A 40 2.30 4.51 10.40
N TYR A 41 1.20 3.85 10.76
CA TYR A 41 1.21 2.62 11.53
C TYR A 41 0.67 1.45 10.69
N PRO A 42 1.37 0.30 10.67
CA PRO A 42 1.00 -0.84 9.83
C PRO A 42 -0.34 -1.45 10.25
N ASN A 43 -0.63 -1.52 11.55
CA ASN A 43 -1.86 -2.09 12.08
C ASN A 43 -3.11 -1.40 11.52
N GLU A 44 -3.10 -0.06 11.44
CA GLU A 44 -4.24 0.69 10.90
C GLU A 44 -4.50 0.35 9.42
N VAL A 45 -3.44 0.13 8.64
CA VAL A 45 -3.55 -0.27 7.24
C VAL A 45 -4.07 -1.71 7.12
N PHE A 46 -3.53 -2.65 7.89
CA PHE A 46 -3.96 -4.04 7.87
C PHE A 46 -5.41 -4.21 8.34
N ASP A 47 -5.83 -3.48 9.38
CA ASP A 47 -7.22 -3.48 9.86
C ASP A 47 -8.18 -2.97 8.78
N ALA A 48 -7.83 -1.87 8.09
CA ALA A 48 -8.62 -1.35 6.99
C ALA A 48 -8.73 -2.33 5.81
N VAL A 49 -7.62 -2.99 5.46
CA VAL A 49 -7.59 -4.01 4.40
C VAL A 49 -8.49 -5.21 4.76
N ASN A 50 -8.42 -5.69 6.00
CA ASN A 50 -9.21 -6.83 6.48
C ASN A 50 -10.72 -6.56 6.46
N VAL A 51 -11.15 -5.32 6.67
CA VAL A 51 -12.58 -4.95 6.64
C VAL A 51 -13.13 -4.86 5.22
N VAL A 52 -12.31 -4.42 4.25
CA VAL A 52 -12.80 -4.00 2.94
C VAL A 52 -12.68 -5.09 1.86
N LEU A 53 -11.77 -6.06 2.00
CA LEU A 53 -11.22 -6.79 0.83
C LEU A 53 -11.23 -8.33 0.98
N TRP A 54 -12.40 -8.94 1.14
CA TRP A 54 -12.52 -10.41 1.20
C TRP A 54 -12.27 -11.14 -0.15
N ASN A 55 -12.17 -10.43 -1.28
CA ASN A 55 -11.98 -11.04 -2.60
C ASN A 55 -11.22 -10.14 -3.59
N GLN A 56 -10.28 -9.32 -3.11
CA GLN A 56 -9.49 -8.43 -3.95
C GLN A 56 -8.00 -8.61 -3.68
N CYS A 57 -7.16 -8.48 -4.71
CA CYS A 57 -5.72 -8.49 -4.56
C CYS A 57 -5.25 -7.14 -4.02
N VAL A 58 -4.46 -7.18 -2.95
CA VAL A 58 -4.00 -5.98 -2.24
C VAL A 58 -2.49 -5.93 -2.25
N TYR A 59 -1.95 -4.81 -2.71
CA TYR A 59 -0.53 -4.50 -2.65
C TYR A 59 -0.27 -3.55 -1.48
N VAL A 60 0.49 -4.01 -0.50
CA VAL A 60 0.83 -3.25 0.71
C VAL A 60 2.34 -3.07 0.81
N PHE A 61 2.79 -1.84 1.01
CA PHE A 61 4.21 -1.52 1.19
C PHE A 61 4.41 -0.28 2.06
N PHE A 62 5.63 -0.11 2.57
CA PHE A 62 6.05 1.09 3.29
C PHE A 62 6.82 2.02 2.35
N ASN A 63 6.38 3.28 2.25
CA ASN A 63 6.98 4.28 1.37
C ASN A 63 8.08 5.07 2.09
N GLY A 64 9.19 4.42 2.38
CA GLY A 64 10.32 5.07 3.04
C GLY A 64 11.50 4.14 3.25
N ASP A 65 12.47 4.61 4.01
CA ASP A 65 13.64 3.80 4.33
C ASP A 65 13.34 2.72 5.39
N PHE A 66 14.25 1.75 5.48
CA PHE A 66 14.13 0.62 6.39
C PHE A 66 14.11 1.03 7.87
N GLU A 67 14.80 2.10 8.26
CA GLU A 67 14.83 2.56 9.65
C GLU A 67 13.50 3.19 10.06
N ALA A 68 12.91 4.00 9.17
CA ALA A 68 11.59 4.60 9.32
C ALA A 68 10.52 3.50 9.37
N MET A 69 10.66 2.47 8.53
CA MET A 69 9.81 1.30 8.59
C MET A 69 9.89 0.64 9.97
N ILE A 70 11.09 0.37 10.52
CA ILE A 70 11.22 -0.19 11.87
C ILE A 70 10.56 0.69 12.94
N ARG A 71 10.69 2.01 12.83
CA ARG A 71 10.05 2.95 13.76
C ARG A 71 8.53 2.90 13.71
N SER A 72 7.94 2.63 12.55
CA SER A 72 6.47 2.53 12.40
C SER A 72 5.84 1.35 13.15
N TRP A 73 6.64 0.33 13.49
CA TRP A 73 6.20 -0.84 14.24
C TRP A 73 6.25 -0.66 15.76
N LYS A 74 6.79 0.46 16.25
CA LYS A 74 6.94 0.77 17.68
C LYS A 74 5.80 1.64 18.17
#